data_AF-A0A9D7WAE9-F1
#
_entry.id   AF-A0A9D7WAE9-F1
#
_cell.length_a   1.000
_cell.length_b   1.000
_cell.length_c   1.000
_cell.angle_alpha   90.00
_cell.angle_beta   90.00
_cell.angle_gamma   90.00
#
_symmetry.space_group_name_H-M   'P 1'
#
loop_
_entity.id
_entity.type
_entity.pdbx_description
1 polymer ?
#
loop_
_entity_poly.entity_id
_entity_poly.type
_entity_poly.pdbx_seq_one_letter_code
_entity_poly.pdbx_strand_id
1 'polypeptide(L)'
;RYNKAELGLISGIYYLGVPLGIATSLLIAGYIGPLIGWRMCFLLIGAVGVVIALFVLFLPETPRQGLTSDPQNVEKMPFKEIVSNIMRLIKQYDSLRYVIIAGVTFHFMLGAAAFEQLWLVQERGFEKSDILVKSGWIAVFAGITGNLAGGLLGDIWQKKTNSGRPMFLFWAFLILFPIGLMYRLADPNAPIFWVGMFAAYFQLGLIYGPSFSTVQELSPPRYKATLIAFYILTMNLVGLGVGGTLAGILADVLVNNNVAEPYTITLIVFSVLAASGIPLLYISGKRFFADRVDLLNSLDK
;
A
#
# COMPACT_ATOMS: atom_id res chain seq x y z
N ARG A 1 -6.26 19.05 13.84
CA ARG A 1 -7.30 18.30 14.59
C ARG A 1 -6.74 17.06 15.29
N TYR A 2 -5.83 16.30 14.66
CA TYR A 2 -5.17 15.17 15.31
C TYR A 2 -3.70 15.47 15.67
N ASN A 3 -3.19 14.81 16.70
CA ASN A 3 -1.81 14.98 17.16
C ASN A 3 -0.83 14.48 16.09
N LYS A 4 0.21 15.26 15.77
CA LYS A 4 1.27 14.85 14.83
C LYS A 4 1.94 13.53 15.26
N ALA A 5 1.94 13.26 16.58
CA ALA A 5 2.49 12.05 17.17
C ALA A 5 1.69 10.75 16.91
N GLU A 6 0.50 10.85 16.30
CA GLU A 6 -0.44 9.75 16.02
C GLU A 6 -0.79 9.62 14.53
N LEU A 7 -0.10 10.37 13.66
CA LEU A 7 -0.37 10.37 12.22
C LEU A 7 -0.16 9.00 11.58
N GLY A 8 0.75 8.18 12.13
CA GLY A 8 0.94 6.80 11.70
C GLY A 8 -0.30 5.97 11.96
N LEU A 9 -0.81 5.97 13.21
CA LEU A 9 -2.03 5.26 13.59
C LEU A 9 -3.27 5.72 12.81
N ILE A 10 -3.45 7.03 12.64
CA ILE A 10 -4.60 7.59 11.91
C ILE A 10 -4.58 7.19 10.44
N SER A 11 -3.40 7.28 9.81
CA SER A 11 -3.22 6.79 8.44
C SER A 11 -3.52 5.29 8.38
N GLY A 12 -3.06 4.52 9.37
CA GLY A 12 -3.34 3.09 9.47
C GLY A 12 -4.83 2.77 9.54
N ILE A 13 -5.60 3.49 10.38
CA ILE A 13 -7.06 3.33 10.49
C ILE A 13 -7.75 3.69 9.17
N TYR A 14 -7.39 4.81 8.55
CA TYR A 14 -7.95 5.20 7.25
C TYR A 14 -7.70 4.13 6.18
N TYR A 15 -6.48 3.57 6.14
CA TYR A 15 -6.11 2.55 5.18
C TYR A 15 -6.61 1.15 5.52
N LEU A 16 -7.32 0.92 6.65
CA LEU A 16 -8.01 -0.35 6.91
C LEU A 16 -9.03 -0.68 5.82
N GLY A 17 -9.54 0.33 5.10
CA GLY A 17 -10.39 0.12 3.94
C GLY A 17 -9.76 -0.77 2.86
N VAL A 18 -8.42 -0.77 2.73
CA VAL A 18 -7.72 -1.60 1.73
C VAL A 18 -7.82 -3.10 2.05
N PRO A 19 -7.32 -3.61 3.20
CA PRO A 19 -7.44 -5.04 3.52
C PRO A 19 -8.89 -5.47 3.69
N LEU A 20 -9.77 -4.61 4.23
CA LEU A 20 -11.20 -4.91 4.31
C LEU A 20 -11.83 -5.04 2.93
N GLY A 21 -11.47 -4.18 1.97
CA GLY A 21 -11.95 -4.26 0.60
C GLY A 21 -11.49 -5.53 -0.12
N ILE A 22 -10.20 -5.89 0.02
CA ILE A 22 -9.64 -7.13 -0.52
C ILE A 22 -10.32 -8.34 0.11
N ALA A 23 -10.42 -8.38 1.44
CA ALA A 23 -11.07 -9.47 2.14
C ALA A 23 -12.54 -9.63 1.73
N THR A 24 -13.29 -8.53 1.71
CA THR A 24 -14.72 -8.56 1.35
C THR A 24 -14.92 -9.04 -0.08
N SER A 25 -14.07 -8.61 -1.03
CA SER A 25 -14.19 -9.06 -2.42
C SER A 25 -13.88 -10.55 -2.56
N LEU A 26 -12.84 -11.05 -1.89
CA LEU A 26 -12.49 -12.48 -1.88
C LEU A 26 -13.56 -13.33 -1.20
N LEU A 27 -14.06 -12.92 -0.04
CA LEU A 27 -15.09 -13.65 0.71
C LEU A 27 -16.43 -13.71 -0.03
N ILE A 28 -16.86 -12.59 -0.65
CA ILE A 28 -18.06 -12.58 -1.49
C ILE A 28 -17.86 -13.48 -2.71
N ALA A 29 -16.72 -13.37 -3.41
CA ALA A 29 -16.44 -14.22 -4.56
C ALA A 29 -16.37 -15.71 -4.20
N GLY A 30 -15.84 -16.05 -3.03
CA GLY A 30 -15.71 -17.43 -2.55
C GLY A 30 -17.01 -18.04 -2.04
N TYR A 31 -17.73 -17.38 -1.13
CA TYR A 31 -18.96 -17.93 -0.54
C TYR A 31 -20.17 -17.78 -1.45
N ILE A 32 -20.31 -16.62 -2.09
CA ILE A 32 -21.54 -16.23 -2.79
C ILE A 32 -21.38 -16.44 -4.30
N GLY A 33 -20.17 -16.29 -4.84
CA GLY A 33 -19.87 -16.47 -6.27
C GLY A 33 -20.36 -17.79 -6.87
N PRO A 34 -20.18 -18.95 -6.22
CA PRO A 34 -20.70 -20.23 -6.72
C PRO A 34 -22.23 -20.29 -6.79
N LEU A 35 -22.94 -19.51 -5.97
CA LEU A 35 -24.40 -19.54 -5.83
C LEU A 35 -25.09 -18.64 -6.85
N ILE A 36 -24.56 -17.42 -7.05
CA ILE A 36 -25.21 -16.38 -7.87
C ILE A 36 -24.41 -15.98 -9.11
N GLY A 37 -23.21 -16.52 -9.29
CA GLY A 37 -22.30 -16.18 -10.38
C GLY A 37 -21.60 -14.83 -10.20
N TRP A 38 -20.48 -14.66 -10.91
CA TRP A 38 -19.61 -13.48 -10.75
C TRP A 38 -20.29 -12.16 -11.13
N ARG A 39 -21.23 -12.17 -12.09
CA ARG A 39 -21.98 -10.97 -12.52
C ARG A 39 -22.82 -10.41 -11.38
N MET A 40 -23.52 -11.29 -10.66
CA MET A 40 -24.37 -10.87 -9.54
C MET A 40 -23.53 -10.43 -8.33
N CYS A 41 -22.34 -10.97 -8.13
CA CYS A 41 -21.41 -10.45 -7.12
C CYS A 41 -21.04 -8.99 -7.38
N PHE A 42 -20.76 -8.60 -8.64
CA PHE A 42 -20.48 -7.20 -8.97
C PHE A 42 -21.69 -6.30 -8.73
N LEU A 43 -22.89 -6.73 -9.13
CA LEU A 43 -24.13 -5.97 -8.89
C LEU A 43 -24.40 -5.81 -7.39
N LEU A 44 -24.20 -6.87 -6.60
CA LEU A 44 -24.38 -6.86 -5.15
C LEU A 44 -23.43 -5.87 -4.48
N ILE A 45 -22.13 -5.96 -4.77
CA ILE A 45 -21.13 -5.04 -4.20
C ILE A 45 -21.40 -3.59 -4.64
N GLY A 46 -21.77 -3.38 -5.90
CA GLY A 46 -22.16 -2.06 -6.42
C GLY A 46 -23.37 -1.48 -5.70
N ALA A 47 -24.41 -2.29 -5.46
CA ALA A 47 -25.61 -1.87 -4.73
C ALA A 47 -25.29 -1.49 -3.28
N VAL A 48 -24.44 -2.27 -2.59
CA VAL A 48 -23.95 -1.92 -1.24
C VAL A 48 -23.22 -0.57 -1.26
N GLY A 49 -22.39 -0.31 -2.27
CA GLY A 49 -21.72 0.98 -2.45
C GLY A 49 -22.70 2.16 -2.61
N VAL A 50 -23.77 1.99 -3.39
CA VAL A 50 -24.82 3.01 -3.54
C VAL A 50 -25.51 3.31 -2.20
N VAL A 51 -25.83 2.27 -1.43
CA VAL A 51 -26.44 2.43 -0.10
C VAL A 51 -25.51 3.22 0.84
N ILE A 52 -24.22 2.89 0.88
CA ILE A 52 -23.23 3.64 1.67
C ILE A 52 -23.15 5.10 1.21
N ALA A 53 -23.13 5.35 -0.11
CA ALA A 53 -23.09 6.71 -0.64
C ALA A 53 -24.31 7.55 -0.22
N LEU A 54 -25.51 6.94 -0.19
CA LEU A 54 -26.71 7.60 0.32
C LEU A 54 -26.57 7.97 1.79
N PHE A 55 -26.01 7.08 2.64
CA PHE A 55 -25.75 7.41 4.04
C PHE A 55 -24.75 8.56 4.20
N VAL A 56 -23.68 8.57 3.41
CA VAL A 56 -22.66 9.61 3.46
C VAL A 56 -23.22 10.97 3.03
N LEU A 57 -24.21 11.02 2.14
CA LEU A 57 -24.88 12.25 1.71
C LEU A 57 -25.54 12.99 2.88
N PHE A 58 -25.95 12.28 3.93
CA PHE A 58 -26.56 12.85 5.12
C PHE A 58 -25.55 13.17 6.24
N LEU A 59 -24.25 12.88 6.06
CA LEU A 59 -23.23 13.24 7.04
C LEU A 59 -22.91 14.75 6.95
N PRO A 60 -22.89 15.47 8.09
CA PRO A 60 -22.56 16.89 8.08
C PRO A 60 -21.10 17.11 7.70
N GLU A 61 -20.87 18.06 6.80
CA GLU A 61 -19.53 18.50 6.41
C GLU A 61 -18.80 19.07 7.64
N THR A 62 -17.59 18.59 7.90
CA THR A 62 -16.78 19.14 9.00
C THR A 62 -16.26 20.52 8.61
N PRO A 63 -16.34 21.54 9.49
CA PRO A 63 -15.77 22.86 9.22
C PRO A 63 -14.27 22.77 8.91
N ARG A 64 -13.83 23.40 7.81
CA ARG A 64 -12.42 23.43 7.40
C ARG A 64 -11.59 24.19 8.43
N GLN A 65 -10.73 23.49 9.18
CA GLN A 65 -9.81 24.11 10.14
C GLN A 65 -8.49 24.51 9.46
N GLY A 66 -8.01 25.73 9.71
CA GLY A 66 -6.67 26.17 9.30
C GLY A 66 -6.59 26.88 7.94
N LEU A 67 -7.72 27.12 7.28
CA LEU A 67 -7.82 28.13 6.22
C LEU A 67 -8.26 29.43 6.89
N THR A 68 -7.30 30.23 7.37
CA THR A 68 -7.49 31.67 7.62
C THR A 68 -7.62 32.46 6.31
N SER A 69 -7.61 31.79 5.17
CA SER A 69 -7.80 32.40 3.86
C SER A 69 -9.29 32.57 3.61
N ASP A 70 -9.73 33.83 3.54
CA ASP A 70 -10.89 34.21 2.74
C ASP A 70 -10.89 33.38 1.43
N PRO A 71 -11.96 32.64 1.10
CA PRO A 71 -12.05 31.86 -0.14
C PRO A 71 -11.73 32.68 -1.40
N GLN A 72 -11.86 34.01 -1.33
CA GLN A 72 -11.55 34.93 -2.42
C GLN A 72 -10.05 35.19 -2.61
N ASN A 73 -9.20 34.88 -1.62
CA ASN A 73 -7.76 35.19 -1.61
C ASN A 73 -6.86 33.95 -1.76
N VAL A 74 -7.40 32.84 -2.26
CA VAL A 74 -6.61 31.65 -2.60
C VAL A 74 -5.89 31.92 -3.92
N GLU A 75 -4.63 32.32 -3.84
CA GLU A 75 -3.74 32.47 -4.99
C GLU A 75 -3.65 31.14 -5.75
N LYS A 76 -4.32 31.05 -6.90
CA LYS A 76 -4.34 29.86 -7.75
C LYS A 76 -2.98 29.73 -8.44
N MET A 77 -2.13 28.84 -7.94
CA MET A 77 -0.86 28.52 -8.57
C MET A 77 -1.11 27.74 -9.88
N PRO A 78 -0.44 28.09 -10.99
CA PRO A 78 -0.50 27.32 -12.24
C PRO A 78 -0.08 25.87 -12.03
N PHE A 79 -0.75 24.94 -12.73
CA PHE A 79 -0.45 23.50 -12.61
C PHE A 79 1.03 23.17 -12.86
N LYS A 80 1.66 23.83 -13.84
CA LYS A 80 3.09 23.64 -14.15
C LYS A 80 4.01 24.00 -12.98
N GLU A 81 3.68 25.06 -12.24
CA GLU A 81 4.44 25.46 -11.06
C GLU A 81 4.26 24.48 -9.92
N ILE A 82 3.05 23.96 -9.71
CA ILE A 82 2.78 22.92 -8.71
C ILE A 82 3.64 21.68 -9.00
N VAL A 83 3.63 21.18 -10.24
CA VAL A 83 4.44 20.02 -10.65
C VAL A 83 5.93 20.31 -10.47
N SER A 84 6.41 21.48 -10.91
CA SER A 84 7.81 21.89 -10.75
C SER A 84 8.23 21.90 -9.27
N ASN A 85 7.40 22.47 -8.40
CA ASN A 85 7.66 22.57 -6.97
C ASN A 85 7.67 21.19 -6.30
N ILE A 86 6.74 20.30 -6.65
CA ILE A 86 6.73 18.91 -6.15
C ILE A 86 8.01 18.20 -6.56
N MET A 87 8.40 18.28 -7.84
CA MET A 87 9.61 17.62 -8.33
C MET A 87 10.87 18.21 -7.68
N ARG A 88 10.87 19.51 -7.35
CA ARG A 88 11.96 20.15 -6.60
C ARG A 88 12.04 19.61 -5.17
N LEU A 89 10.92 19.52 -4.47
CA LEU A 89 10.85 18.98 -3.10
C LEU A 89 11.33 17.53 -3.04
N ILE A 90 10.88 16.71 -4.00
CA ILE A 90 11.32 15.30 -4.12
C ILE A 90 12.81 15.21 -4.43
N LYS A 91 13.38 16.12 -5.23
CA LYS A 91 14.82 16.14 -5.48
C LYS A 91 15.62 16.63 -4.28
N GLN A 92 15.07 17.58 -3.52
CA GLN A 92 15.72 18.24 -2.39
C GLN A 92 15.79 17.34 -1.16
N TYR A 93 14.71 16.63 -0.83
CA TYR A 93 14.63 15.80 0.38
C TYR A 93 14.80 14.32 0.02
N ASP A 94 15.97 13.76 0.34
CA ASP A 94 16.30 12.36 0.08
C ASP A 94 15.29 11.40 0.70
N SER A 95 14.89 11.63 1.95
CA SER A 95 13.93 10.80 2.67
C SER A 95 12.58 10.76 1.98
N LEU A 96 12.10 11.90 1.49
CA LEU A 96 10.88 12.01 0.69
C LEU A 96 11.01 11.27 -0.64
N ARG A 97 12.14 11.45 -1.35
CA ARG A 97 12.42 10.75 -2.61
C ARG A 97 12.37 9.24 -2.44
N TYR A 98 13.11 8.72 -1.48
CA TYR A 98 13.30 7.29 -1.31
C TYR A 98 12.06 6.60 -0.73
N VAL A 99 11.28 7.26 0.13
CA VAL A 99 10.00 6.67 0.59
C VAL A 99 8.97 6.59 -0.55
N ILE A 100 8.96 7.58 -1.45
CA ILE A 100 8.08 7.54 -2.63
C ILE A 100 8.49 6.39 -3.55
N ILE A 101 9.78 6.28 -3.89
CA ILE A 101 10.28 5.21 -4.76
C ILE A 101 10.05 3.84 -4.09
N ALA A 102 10.34 3.70 -2.79
CA ALA A 102 10.08 2.46 -2.04
C ALA A 102 8.59 2.05 -2.07
N GLY A 103 7.69 3.03 -1.92
CA GLY A 103 6.26 2.81 -2.03
C GLY A 103 5.87 2.30 -3.42
N VAL A 104 6.39 2.93 -4.49
CA VAL A 104 6.17 2.49 -5.87
C VAL A 104 6.69 1.08 -6.11
N THR A 105 7.93 0.79 -5.70
CA THR A 105 8.51 -0.53 -5.90
C THR A 105 7.72 -1.60 -5.17
N PHE A 106 7.30 -1.34 -3.93
CA PHE A 106 6.50 -2.29 -3.16
C PHE A 106 5.15 -2.59 -3.83
N HIS A 107 4.55 -1.60 -4.50
CA HIS A 107 3.30 -1.80 -5.24
C HIS A 107 3.44 -2.67 -6.50
N PHE A 108 4.66 -2.97 -6.99
CA PHE A 108 4.83 -3.98 -8.05
C PHE A 108 4.32 -5.36 -7.62
N MET A 109 4.54 -5.74 -6.36
CA MET A 109 3.98 -6.98 -5.81
C MET A 109 2.45 -6.95 -5.82
N LEU A 110 1.84 -5.80 -5.51
CA LEU A 110 0.39 -5.62 -5.59
C LEU A 110 -0.11 -5.67 -7.05
N GLY A 111 0.68 -5.14 -8.00
CA GLY A 111 0.47 -5.29 -9.44
C GLY A 111 0.31 -6.73 -9.88
N ALA A 112 1.24 -7.60 -9.46
CA ALA A 112 1.20 -9.02 -9.78
C ALA A 112 0.15 -9.81 -8.97
N ALA A 113 -0.40 -9.26 -7.88
CA ALA A 113 -1.35 -9.95 -6.99
C ALA A 113 -2.66 -10.36 -7.70
N ALA A 114 -2.99 -9.77 -8.86
CA ALA A 114 -4.10 -10.23 -9.69
C ALA A 114 -3.95 -11.70 -10.13
N PHE A 115 -2.72 -12.19 -10.25
CA PHE A 115 -2.40 -13.57 -10.62
C PHE A 115 -2.31 -14.51 -9.40
N GLU A 116 -2.40 -14.00 -8.17
CA GLU A 116 -2.25 -14.79 -6.95
C GLU A 116 -3.29 -15.91 -6.87
N GLN A 117 -4.57 -15.59 -7.11
CA GLN A 117 -5.63 -16.59 -7.05
C GLN A 117 -5.54 -17.59 -8.21
N LEU A 118 -5.04 -17.14 -9.37
CA LEU A 118 -4.82 -18.02 -10.51
C LEU A 118 -3.70 -19.02 -10.23
N TRP A 119 -2.58 -18.53 -9.69
CA TRP A 119 -1.45 -19.33 -9.23
C TRP A 119 -1.87 -20.38 -8.18
N LEU A 120 -2.63 -19.96 -7.18
CA LEU A 120 -3.10 -20.87 -6.12
C LEU A 120 -3.95 -22.03 -6.68
N VAL A 121 -4.78 -21.76 -7.69
CA VAL A 121 -5.61 -22.79 -8.31
C VAL A 121 -4.80 -23.65 -9.29
N GLN A 122 -4.05 -23.02 -10.20
CA GLN A 122 -3.43 -23.72 -11.32
C GLN A 122 -2.11 -24.40 -10.97
N GLU A 123 -1.31 -23.84 -10.06
CA GLU A 123 0.02 -24.36 -9.72
C GLU A 123 0.10 -24.92 -8.30
N ARG A 124 -0.86 -24.59 -7.42
CA ARG A 124 -0.91 -25.11 -6.04
C ARG A 124 -2.09 -26.05 -5.78
N GLY A 125 -2.94 -26.26 -6.80
CA GLY A 125 -3.97 -27.30 -6.79
C GLY A 125 -5.15 -27.03 -5.87
N PHE A 126 -5.33 -25.79 -5.41
CA PHE A 126 -6.47 -25.46 -4.56
C PHE A 126 -7.78 -25.38 -5.35
N GLU A 127 -8.88 -25.76 -4.70
CA GLU A 127 -10.21 -25.44 -5.20
C GLU A 127 -10.44 -23.92 -5.12
N LYS A 128 -11.00 -23.35 -6.20
CA LYS A 128 -11.11 -21.91 -6.40
C LYS A 128 -11.88 -21.18 -5.30
N SER A 129 -13.02 -21.72 -4.88
CA SER A 129 -13.91 -21.08 -3.90
C SER A 129 -13.33 -21.16 -2.49
N ASP A 130 -12.78 -22.31 -2.12
CA ASP A 130 -12.12 -22.58 -0.85
C ASP A 130 -10.91 -21.66 -0.65
N ILE A 131 -10.05 -21.51 -1.67
CA ILE A 131 -8.87 -20.65 -1.53
C ILE A 131 -9.21 -19.16 -1.51
N LEU A 132 -10.27 -18.73 -2.19
CA LEU A 132 -10.80 -17.36 -2.07
C LEU A 132 -11.24 -17.08 -0.64
N VAL A 133 -11.96 -18.02 -0.01
CA VAL A 133 -12.41 -17.88 1.38
C VAL A 133 -11.23 -17.83 2.35
N LYS A 134 -10.27 -18.77 2.23
CA LYS A 134 -9.08 -18.81 3.09
C LYS A 134 -8.22 -17.55 2.93
N SER A 135 -7.97 -17.13 1.68
CA SER A 135 -7.26 -15.89 1.37
C SER A 135 -7.99 -14.67 1.93
N GLY A 136 -9.32 -14.64 1.83
CA GLY A 136 -10.16 -13.55 2.34
C GLY A 136 -10.02 -13.39 3.86
N TRP A 137 -10.10 -14.49 4.61
CA TRP A 137 -9.90 -14.45 6.06
C TRP A 137 -8.48 -14.09 6.47
N ILE A 138 -7.46 -14.58 5.75
CA ILE A 138 -6.08 -14.15 5.95
C ILE A 138 -5.95 -12.65 5.69
N ALA A 139 -6.56 -12.12 4.63
CA ALA A 139 -6.56 -10.69 4.33
C ALA A 139 -7.22 -9.85 5.45
N VAL A 140 -8.31 -10.35 6.05
CA VAL A 140 -8.91 -9.71 7.24
C VAL A 140 -7.88 -9.63 8.37
N PHE A 141 -7.41 -10.78 8.85
CA PHE A 141 -6.60 -10.80 10.06
C PHE A 141 -5.20 -10.23 9.83
N ALA A 142 -4.49 -10.68 8.81
CA ALA A 142 -3.14 -10.23 8.51
C ALA A 142 -3.12 -8.78 8.02
N GLY A 143 -4.03 -8.40 7.12
CA GLY A 143 -4.06 -7.06 6.55
C GLY A 143 -4.43 -5.98 7.58
N ILE A 144 -5.45 -6.23 8.41
CA ILE A 144 -5.85 -5.31 9.49
C ILE A 144 -4.73 -5.19 10.53
N THR A 145 -4.22 -6.32 11.03
CA THR A 145 -3.16 -6.30 12.05
C THR A 145 -1.89 -5.67 11.51
N GLY A 146 -1.55 -5.92 10.24
CA GLY A 146 -0.43 -5.27 9.54
C GLY A 146 -0.59 -3.76 9.52
N ASN A 147 -1.76 -3.25 9.15
CA ASN A 147 -1.98 -1.80 9.06
C ASN A 147 -1.91 -1.10 10.42
N LEU A 148 -2.55 -1.71 11.44
CA LEU A 148 -2.51 -1.21 12.81
C LEU A 148 -1.09 -1.27 13.38
N ALA A 149 -0.39 -2.39 13.19
CA ALA A 149 1.00 -2.55 13.61
C ALA A 149 1.92 -1.55 12.91
N GLY A 150 1.71 -1.29 11.62
CA GLY A 150 2.48 -0.34 10.83
C GLY A 150 2.35 1.06 11.41
N GLY A 151 1.12 1.51 11.66
CA GLY A 151 0.85 2.81 12.28
C GLY A 151 1.43 2.91 13.70
N LEU A 152 1.06 1.97 14.57
CA LEU A 152 1.43 2.00 15.99
C LEU A 152 2.92 1.80 16.23
N LEU A 153 3.50 0.72 15.69
CA LEU A 153 4.92 0.40 15.89
C LEU A 153 5.81 1.41 15.16
N GLY A 154 5.37 1.92 14.00
CA GLY A 154 6.04 3.02 13.32
C GLY A 154 6.10 4.28 14.18
N ASP A 155 4.98 4.69 14.79
CA ASP A 155 4.93 5.84 15.70
C ASP A 155 5.82 5.63 16.95
N ILE A 156 5.81 4.42 17.54
CA ILE A 156 6.67 4.06 18.68
C ILE A 156 8.15 4.13 18.29
N TRP A 157 8.51 3.58 17.12
CA TRP A 157 9.88 3.60 16.61
C TRP A 157 10.38 5.02 16.40
N GLN A 158 9.57 5.88 15.78
CA GLN A 158 9.89 7.28 15.57
C GLN A 158 10.18 7.99 16.90
N LYS A 159 9.31 7.81 17.91
CA LYS A 159 9.45 8.43 19.23
C LYS A 159 10.72 7.99 19.97
N LYS A 160 11.11 6.72 19.83
CA LYS A 160 12.26 6.15 20.55
C LYS A 160 13.61 6.40 19.87
N THR A 161 13.65 6.42 18.54
CA THR A 161 14.92 6.37 17.79
C THR A 161 15.24 7.63 17.01
N ASN A 162 14.26 8.54 16.80
CA ASN A 162 14.35 9.69 15.89
C ASN A 162 14.75 9.36 14.44
N SER A 163 14.84 8.08 14.06
CA SER A 163 15.38 7.62 12.77
C SER A 163 14.36 7.52 11.64
N GLY A 164 13.15 8.07 11.80
CA GLY A 164 12.10 7.95 10.80
C GLY A 164 11.29 6.66 10.93
N ARG A 165 9.99 6.74 10.66
CA ARG A 165 9.15 5.55 10.43
C ARG A 165 9.61 4.67 9.24
N PRO A 166 10.29 5.16 8.19
CA PRO A 166 10.82 4.30 7.13
C PRO A 166 11.91 3.34 7.64
N MET A 167 12.67 3.71 8.67
CA MET A 167 13.67 2.83 9.27
C MET A 167 13.03 1.63 9.98
N PHE A 168 11.86 1.82 10.59
CA PHE A 168 11.05 0.71 11.10
C PHE A 168 10.64 -0.24 9.98
N LEU A 169 10.11 0.30 8.86
CA LEU A 169 9.72 -0.53 7.71
C LEU A 169 10.91 -1.30 7.14
N PHE A 170 12.11 -0.71 7.09
CA PHE A 170 13.32 -1.40 6.65
C PHE A 170 13.56 -2.67 7.47
N TRP A 171 13.60 -2.57 8.80
CA TRP A 171 13.84 -3.72 9.67
C TRP A 171 12.70 -4.74 9.60
N ALA A 172 11.45 -4.26 9.60
CA ALA A 172 10.29 -5.14 9.50
C ALA A 172 10.29 -5.93 8.18
N PHE A 173 10.56 -5.27 7.05
CA PHE A 173 10.59 -5.95 5.75
C PHE A 173 11.85 -6.80 5.54
N LEU A 174 12.99 -6.46 6.15
CA LEU A 174 14.16 -7.33 6.12
C LEU A 174 13.86 -8.71 6.73
N ILE A 175 13.00 -8.76 7.76
CA ILE A 175 12.58 -10.01 8.43
C ILE A 175 11.39 -10.65 7.72
N LEU A 176 10.35 -9.88 7.42
CA LEU A 176 9.09 -10.41 6.91
C LEU A 176 9.17 -10.81 5.44
N PHE A 177 10.01 -10.15 4.63
CA PHE A 177 10.04 -10.40 3.18
C PHE A 177 10.55 -11.80 2.83
N PRO A 178 11.63 -12.34 3.42
CA PRO A 178 12.01 -13.73 3.20
C PRO A 178 10.88 -14.71 3.54
N ILE A 179 10.16 -14.48 4.64
CA ILE A 179 9.03 -15.32 5.08
C ILE A 179 7.87 -15.24 4.08
N GLY A 180 7.54 -14.02 3.63
CA GLY A 180 6.55 -13.75 2.59
C GLY A 180 6.98 -14.18 1.19
N LEU A 181 8.26 -14.45 0.93
CA LEU A 181 8.71 -15.04 -0.32
C LEU A 181 8.69 -16.57 -0.25
N MET A 182 9.02 -17.14 0.92
CA MET A 182 9.10 -18.58 1.13
C MET A 182 7.79 -19.30 0.83
N TYR A 183 6.62 -18.71 1.09
CA TYR A 183 5.34 -19.41 0.80
C TYR A 183 5.15 -19.69 -0.70
N ARG A 184 5.80 -18.93 -1.58
CA ARG A 184 5.74 -19.18 -3.03
C ARG A 184 6.46 -20.46 -3.43
N LEU A 185 7.41 -20.90 -2.62
CA LEU A 185 8.23 -22.10 -2.83
C LEU A 185 7.84 -23.25 -1.89
N ALA A 186 6.96 -23.01 -0.92
CA ALA A 186 6.54 -23.99 0.06
C ALA A 186 5.49 -24.95 -0.52
N ASP A 187 5.50 -26.19 -0.02
CA ASP A 187 4.41 -27.14 -0.23
C ASP A 187 3.10 -26.54 0.34
N PRO A 188 2.01 -26.48 -0.45
CA PRO A 188 0.69 -26.01 -0.01
C PRO A 188 0.14 -26.66 1.27
N ASN A 189 0.58 -27.89 1.58
CA ASN A 189 0.15 -28.63 2.76
C ASN A 189 1.00 -28.31 4.00
N ALA A 190 2.16 -27.67 3.82
CA ALA A 190 3.05 -27.36 4.92
C ALA A 190 2.57 -26.12 5.70
N PRO A 191 2.67 -26.09 7.04
CA PRO A 191 2.27 -24.91 7.83
C PRO A 191 2.97 -23.61 7.43
N ILE A 192 4.22 -23.71 6.94
CA ILE A 192 5.02 -22.56 6.48
C ILE A 192 4.37 -21.83 5.29
N PHE A 193 3.58 -22.52 4.47
CA PHE A 193 2.82 -21.90 3.39
C PHE A 193 1.83 -20.87 3.95
N TRP A 194 1.03 -21.26 4.94
CA TRP A 194 0.03 -20.39 5.56
C TRP A 194 0.66 -19.27 6.38
N VAL A 195 1.75 -19.55 7.09
CA VAL A 195 2.52 -18.53 7.83
C VAL A 195 3.10 -17.49 6.87
N GLY A 196 3.70 -17.92 5.75
CA GLY A 196 4.25 -16.99 4.78
C GLY A 196 3.20 -16.21 3.99
N MET A 197 2.06 -16.83 3.68
CA MET A 197 0.91 -16.12 3.11
C MET A 197 0.39 -15.05 4.08
N PHE A 198 0.24 -15.38 5.37
CA PHE A 198 -0.10 -14.40 6.40
C PHE A 198 0.92 -13.27 6.45
N ALA A 199 2.22 -13.58 6.44
CA ALA A 199 3.28 -12.58 6.42
C ALA A 199 3.17 -11.65 5.19
N ALA A 200 2.88 -12.18 4.01
CA ALA A 200 2.69 -11.40 2.79
C ALA A 200 1.52 -10.40 2.90
N TYR A 201 0.34 -10.85 3.36
CA TYR A 201 -0.80 -9.94 3.59
C TYR A 201 -0.54 -8.96 4.73
N PHE A 202 0.17 -9.36 5.77
CA PHE A 202 0.57 -8.49 6.87
C PHE A 202 1.48 -7.36 6.38
N GLN A 203 2.47 -7.68 5.52
CA GLN A 203 3.35 -6.69 4.91
C GLN A 203 2.60 -5.68 4.04
N LEU A 204 1.60 -6.14 3.27
CA LEU A 204 0.74 -5.26 2.48
C LEU A 204 0.04 -4.22 3.37
N GLY A 205 -0.46 -4.62 4.54
CA GLY A 205 -1.02 -3.69 5.52
C GLY A 205 0.04 -2.77 6.15
N LEU A 206 1.20 -3.34 6.51
CA LEU A 206 2.25 -2.67 7.29
C LEU A 206 2.78 -1.38 6.66
N ILE A 207 2.85 -1.31 5.33
CA ILE A 207 3.49 -0.19 4.62
C ILE A 207 2.74 1.14 4.78
N TYR A 208 1.41 1.11 4.83
CA TYR A 208 0.58 2.31 4.63
C TYR A 208 0.80 3.37 5.72
N GLY A 209 0.73 3.00 7.00
CA GLY A 209 0.89 3.95 8.10
C GLY A 209 2.23 4.72 8.04
N PRO A 210 3.39 4.02 8.11
CA PRO A 210 4.71 4.64 8.04
C PRO A 210 5.00 5.42 6.76
N SER A 211 4.65 4.89 5.58
CA SER A 211 5.02 5.55 4.32
C SER A 211 4.23 6.84 4.11
N PHE A 212 2.91 6.82 4.34
CA PHE A 212 2.06 7.99 4.18
C PHE A 212 2.35 9.06 5.21
N SER A 213 2.60 8.69 6.46
CA SER A 213 2.94 9.66 7.51
C SER A 213 4.30 10.30 7.27
N THR A 214 5.30 9.59 6.72
CA THR A 214 6.57 10.20 6.29
C THR A 214 6.36 11.23 5.18
N VAL A 215 5.59 10.91 4.14
CA VAL A 215 5.27 11.88 3.08
C VAL A 215 4.53 13.09 3.67
N GLN A 216 3.56 12.86 4.56
CA GLN A 216 2.81 13.93 5.24
C GLN A 216 3.69 14.84 6.11
N GLU A 217 4.71 14.30 6.76
CA GLU A 217 5.63 15.05 7.62
C GLU A 217 6.69 15.83 6.83
N LEU A 218 7.18 15.26 5.72
CA LEU A 218 8.14 15.91 4.83
C LEU A 218 7.48 16.76 3.75
N SER A 219 6.20 17.11 3.94
CA SER A 219 5.44 17.96 3.03
C SER A 219 5.19 19.35 3.64
N PRO A 220 5.59 20.44 2.94
CA PRO A 220 5.18 21.79 3.29
C PRO A 220 3.65 21.91 3.34
N PRO A 221 3.07 22.75 4.24
CA PRO A 221 1.62 22.90 4.36
C PRO A 221 0.92 23.21 3.02
N ARG A 222 1.51 24.08 2.20
CA ARG A 222 0.98 24.49 0.88
C ARG A 222 0.91 23.32 -0.13
N TYR A 223 1.82 22.35 -0.05
CA TYR A 223 1.93 21.26 -1.04
C TYR A 223 1.52 19.89 -0.50
N LYS A 224 1.12 19.80 0.78
CA LYS A 224 0.87 18.53 1.46
C LYS A 224 -0.16 17.65 0.78
N ALA A 225 -1.33 18.19 0.47
CA ALA A 225 -2.38 17.43 -0.21
C ALA A 225 -1.91 16.94 -1.58
N THR A 226 -1.23 17.79 -2.34
CA THR A 226 -0.76 17.45 -3.69
C THR A 226 0.40 16.46 -3.68
N LEU A 227 1.31 16.51 -2.70
CA LEU A 227 2.38 15.52 -2.53
C LEU A 227 1.82 14.14 -2.18
N ILE A 228 0.81 14.08 -1.29
CA ILE A 228 0.11 12.83 -0.99
C ILE A 228 -0.62 12.31 -2.24
N ALA A 229 -1.32 13.17 -2.96
CA ALA A 229 -2.00 12.80 -4.20
C ALA A 229 -1.01 12.30 -5.27
N PHE A 230 0.12 12.98 -5.43
CA PHE A 230 1.21 12.56 -6.32
C PHE A 230 1.74 11.18 -5.90
N TYR A 231 2.00 10.97 -4.62
CA TYR A 231 2.46 9.68 -4.10
C TYR A 231 1.46 8.55 -4.40
N ILE A 232 0.17 8.77 -4.12
CA ILE A 232 -0.92 7.81 -4.44
C ILE A 232 -0.98 7.55 -5.94
N LEU A 233 -0.89 8.60 -6.76
CA LEU A 233 -0.91 8.47 -8.21
C LEU A 233 0.27 7.65 -8.70
N THR A 234 1.50 7.94 -8.27
CA THR A 234 2.69 7.23 -8.75
C THR A 234 2.69 5.77 -8.29
N MET A 235 2.33 5.48 -7.03
CA MET A 235 2.30 4.10 -6.54
C MET A 235 1.24 3.25 -7.26
N ASN A 236 0.07 3.84 -7.58
CA ASN A 236 -0.97 3.11 -8.31
C ASN A 236 -0.70 3.05 -9.81
N LEU A 237 -0.28 4.13 -10.45
CA LEU A 237 -0.05 4.15 -11.90
C LEU A 237 1.17 3.28 -12.27
N VAL A 238 2.28 3.44 -11.56
CA VAL A 238 3.52 2.73 -11.86
C VAL A 238 3.55 1.38 -11.15
N GLY A 239 3.37 1.34 -9.83
CA GLY A 239 3.47 0.10 -9.08
C GLY A 239 2.37 -0.89 -9.45
N LEU A 240 1.10 -0.49 -9.35
CA LEU A 240 -0.04 -1.36 -9.64
C LEU A 240 -0.33 -1.48 -11.14
N GLY A 241 -0.44 -0.36 -11.87
CA GLY A 241 -0.84 -0.32 -13.28
C GLY A 241 0.21 -0.89 -14.23
N VAL A 242 1.40 -0.29 -14.28
CA VAL A 242 2.53 -0.82 -15.05
C VAL A 242 2.93 -2.20 -14.51
N GLY A 243 2.95 -2.38 -13.19
CA GLY A 243 3.29 -3.66 -12.59
C GLY A 243 2.37 -4.80 -13.01
N GLY A 244 1.05 -4.62 -12.92
CA GLY A 244 0.08 -5.63 -13.35
C GLY A 244 0.16 -5.94 -14.85
N THR A 245 0.40 -4.92 -15.68
CA THR A 245 0.57 -5.10 -17.12
C THR A 245 1.81 -5.92 -17.44
N LEU A 246 2.96 -5.57 -16.83
CA LEU A 246 4.20 -6.31 -17.02
C LEU A 246 4.12 -7.73 -16.44
N ALA A 247 3.39 -7.92 -15.34
CA ALA A 247 3.14 -9.24 -14.76
C ALA A 247 2.31 -10.13 -15.71
N GLY A 248 1.28 -9.56 -16.35
CA GLY A 248 0.51 -10.27 -17.37
C GLY A 248 1.35 -10.65 -18.60
N ILE A 249 2.12 -9.70 -19.13
CA ILE A 249 3.03 -9.97 -20.27
C ILE A 249 4.01 -11.08 -19.91
N LEU A 250 4.62 -11.03 -18.71
CA LEU A 250 5.57 -12.05 -18.25
C LEU A 250 4.88 -13.42 -18.12
N ALA A 251 3.71 -13.48 -17.48
CA ALA A 251 2.96 -14.71 -17.34
C ALA A 251 2.60 -15.31 -18.70
N ASP A 252 2.09 -14.51 -19.65
CA ASP A 252 1.74 -14.97 -21.00
C ASP A 252 2.96 -15.47 -21.76
N VAL A 253 4.10 -14.78 -21.67
CA VAL A 253 5.37 -15.22 -22.28
C VAL A 253 5.79 -16.57 -21.71
N LEU A 254 5.74 -16.75 -20.38
CA LEU A 254 6.14 -17.99 -19.73
C LEU A 254 5.19 -19.15 -20.09
N VAL A 255 3.88 -18.90 -20.12
CA VAL A 255 2.86 -19.87 -20.56
C VAL A 255 3.09 -20.28 -22.01
N ASN A 256 3.28 -19.32 -22.93
CA ASN A 256 3.48 -19.59 -24.35
C ASN A 256 4.79 -20.35 -24.64
N ASN A 257 5.78 -20.24 -23.76
CA ASN A 257 7.03 -21.00 -23.85
C ASN A 257 6.98 -22.34 -23.08
N ASN A 258 5.82 -22.78 -22.60
CA ASN A 258 5.62 -24.03 -21.86
C ASN A 258 6.52 -24.15 -20.61
N VAL A 259 6.78 -23.03 -19.93
CA VAL A 259 7.47 -23.05 -18.64
C VAL A 259 6.55 -23.71 -17.60
N ALA A 260 7.11 -24.53 -16.70
CA ALA A 260 6.32 -25.37 -15.79
C ALA A 260 5.51 -24.57 -14.75
N GLU A 261 6.07 -23.50 -14.18
CA GLU A 261 5.43 -22.67 -13.14
C GLU A 261 5.43 -21.17 -13.52
N PRO A 262 4.70 -20.77 -14.58
CA PRO A 262 4.72 -19.41 -15.11
C PRO A 262 4.26 -18.36 -14.09
N TYR A 263 3.25 -18.65 -13.29
CA TYR A 263 2.73 -17.73 -12.27
C TYR A 263 3.64 -17.69 -11.05
N THR A 264 4.21 -18.81 -10.59
CA THR A 264 5.22 -18.79 -9.51
C THR A 264 6.38 -17.88 -9.88
N ILE A 265 6.94 -18.04 -11.08
CA ILE A 265 8.08 -17.23 -11.54
C ILE A 265 7.66 -15.76 -11.64
N THR A 266 6.50 -15.46 -12.24
CA THR A 266 5.98 -14.08 -12.34
C THR A 266 5.86 -13.45 -10.96
N LEU A 267 5.19 -14.12 -10.03
CA LEU A 267 4.96 -13.63 -8.68
C LEU A 267 6.27 -13.45 -7.90
N ILE A 268 7.26 -14.34 -8.06
CA ILE A 268 8.60 -14.19 -7.46
C ILE A 268 9.33 -12.98 -8.03
N VAL A 269 9.37 -12.81 -9.36
CA VAL A 269 10.02 -11.66 -10.01
C VAL A 269 9.48 -10.35 -9.46
N PHE A 270 8.16 -10.21 -9.38
CA PHE A 270 7.52 -9.00 -8.87
C PHE A 270 7.69 -8.82 -7.36
N SER A 271 7.84 -9.90 -6.60
CA SER A 271 8.20 -9.83 -5.19
C SER A 271 9.64 -9.33 -5.01
N VAL A 272 10.58 -9.81 -5.82
CA VAL A 272 11.99 -9.33 -5.80
C VAL A 272 12.09 -7.87 -6.24
N LEU A 273 11.32 -7.45 -7.24
CA LEU A 273 11.19 -6.04 -7.61
C LEU A 273 10.66 -5.21 -6.43
N ALA A 274 9.68 -5.71 -5.68
CA ALA A 274 9.20 -5.06 -4.45
C ALA A 274 10.29 -4.98 -3.37
N ALA A 275 11.11 -6.02 -3.19
CA ALA A 275 12.22 -6.03 -2.25
C ALA A 275 13.32 -5.00 -2.58
N SER A 276 13.44 -4.55 -3.83
CA SER A 276 14.35 -3.45 -4.18
C SER A 276 14.02 -2.14 -3.44
N GLY A 277 12.80 -2.01 -2.90
CA GLY A 277 12.41 -0.90 -2.02
C GLY A 277 12.99 -0.96 -0.61
N ILE A 278 13.43 -2.14 -0.13
CA ILE A 278 13.94 -2.31 1.24
C ILE A 278 15.19 -1.44 1.49
N PRO A 279 16.25 -1.46 0.65
CA PRO A 279 17.38 -0.55 0.81
C PRO A 279 16.99 0.93 0.74
N LEU A 280 15.96 1.28 -0.03
CA LEU A 280 15.49 2.66 -0.15
C LEU A 280 14.84 3.15 1.15
N LEU A 281 14.11 2.27 1.86
CA LEU A 281 13.56 2.56 3.18
C LEU A 281 14.66 2.83 4.21
N TYR A 282 15.78 2.11 4.14
CA TYR A 282 16.96 2.37 4.99
C TYR A 282 17.54 3.77 4.76
N ILE A 283 17.76 4.12 3.48
CA ILE A 283 18.28 5.46 3.12
C ILE A 283 17.28 6.53 3.55
N SER A 284 15.99 6.30 3.33
CA SER A 284 14.93 7.21 3.73
C SER A 284 14.91 7.45 5.24
N GLY A 285 15.03 6.39 6.04
CA GLY A 285 15.13 6.47 7.49
C GLY A 285 16.35 7.27 7.94
N LYS A 286 17.53 6.94 7.41
CA LYS A 286 18.78 7.66 7.74
C LYS A 286 18.71 9.16 7.48
N ARG A 287 18.04 9.58 6.41
CA ARG A 287 17.92 11.00 6.01
C ARG A 287 16.75 11.73 6.68
N PHE A 288 15.79 11.00 7.24
CA PHE A 288 14.52 11.56 7.73
C PHE A 288 14.70 12.73 8.70
N PHE A 289 15.55 12.58 9.72
CA PHE A 289 15.72 13.62 10.74
C PHE A 289 16.33 14.90 10.15
N ALA A 290 17.38 14.76 9.33
CA ALA A 290 18.05 15.89 8.70
C ALA A 290 17.09 16.64 7.76
N ASP A 291 16.41 15.92 6.87
CA ASP A 291 15.44 16.51 5.93
C ASP A 291 14.29 17.21 6.66
N ARG A 292 13.84 16.65 7.80
CA ARG A 292 12.77 17.23 8.60
C ARG A 292 13.20 18.53 9.27
N VAL A 293 14.43 18.59 9.80
CA VAL A 293 15.00 19.83 10.37
C VAL A 293 15.16 20.89 9.29
N ASP A 294 15.71 20.52 8.14
CA ASP A 294 15.89 21.44 7.01
C ASP A 294 14.56 21.98 6.47
N LEU A 295 13.53 21.14 6.39
CA LEU A 295 12.18 21.57 6.03
C LEU A 295 11.63 22.59 7.02
N LEU A 296 11.69 22.31 8.33
CA LEU A 296 11.21 23.24 9.35
C LEU A 296 11.93 24.59 9.28
N ASN A 297 13.26 24.58 9.18
CA ASN A 297 14.07 25.79 9.05
C ASN A 297 13.75 26.62 7.79
N SER A 298 13.25 25.99 6.74
CA SER A 298 12.85 26.69 5.50
C SER A 298 11.44 27.27 5.54
N LEU A 299 10.60 26.82 6.48
CA LEU A 299 9.26 27.36 6.71
C LEU A 299 9.27 28.57 7.65
N ASP A 300 10.31 28.70 8.48
CA ASP A 300 10.51 29.82 9.40
C ASP A 300 11.18 31.04 8.72
N LYS A 301 11.61 30.91 7.46
CA LYS A 301 12.19 31.97 6.63
C LYS A 301 11.17 32.53 5.66
#